data_AF-A0A2U8YLC5-F1
#
_entry.id   AF-A0A2U8YLC5-F1
#
_cell.length_a   1.000
_cell.length_b   1.000
_cell.length_c   1.000
_cell.angle_alpha   90.00
_cell.angle_beta   90.00
_cell.angle_gamma   90.00
#
_symmetry.space_group_name_H-M   'P 1'
#
loop_
_entity.id
_entity.type
_entity.pdbx_description
1 polymer ?
#
loop_
_entity_poly.entity_id
_entity_poly.type
_entity_poly.pdbx_seq_one_letter_code
_entity_poly.pdbx_strand_id
1 'polypeptide(L)'
;MFVQFLHGDPFYRVLVGLGLVVTCVYWWFSDIISEATFMGKHTRRVQRGIRIGFCMFLISETMFFASFFWAFFHSALAPGVALGFFWPQEVYTMPCWGLPLLNTSLLLSTVFPCNMAQAAIKAGELKIALNTLGLVMFLGGCFVLVQGYEIFTAKFTLADGVYGCCFFSLTGLHGLHVVGGLFFLFIAWSRARLGHFSSSRHLNLTFSIWYWHFVDIIWIFVFSFIYVWSNLGWQWTFSDVFSSLPF
;
A
#
# COMPACT_ATOMS: atom_id res chain seq x y z
N MET A 1 -18.30 14.01 14.82
CA MET A 1 -18.38 14.21 13.35
C MET A 1 -18.70 12.93 12.59
N PHE A 2 -17.87 11.88 12.60
CA PHE A 2 -18.20 10.64 11.86
C PHE A 2 -19.43 9.91 12.39
N VAL A 3 -19.50 9.65 13.70
CA VAL A 3 -20.67 9.03 14.36
C VAL A 3 -21.94 9.85 14.13
N GLN A 4 -21.82 11.18 14.21
CA GLN A 4 -22.90 12.13 13.92
C GLN A 4 -23.41 12.06 12.46
N PHE A 5 -22.50 11.92 11.49
CA PHE A 5 -22.88 11.69 10.09
C PHE A 5 -23.67 10.38 9.92
N LEU A 6 -23.25 9.30 10.60
CA LEU A 6 -24.02 8.04 10.62
C LEU A 6 -25.42 8.20 11.26
N HIS A 7 -25.61 9.21 12.10
CA HIS A 7 -26.90 9.58 12.68
C HIS A 7 -27.68 10.62 11.85
N GLY A 8 -27.24 10.94 10.63
CA GLY A 8 -27.96 11.82 9.69
C GLY A 8 -27.53 13.29 9.70
N ASP A 9 -26.47 13.65 10.42
CA ASP A 9 -25.93 15.01 10.34
C ASP A 9 -25.39 15.35 8.94
N PRO A 10 -25.37 16.64 8.55
CA PRO A 10 -24.93 17.06 7.22
C PRO A 10 -23.48 16.67 6.90
N PHE A 11 -23.25 16.19 5.66
CA PHE A 11 -21.94 15.73 5.16
C PHE A 11 -20.81 16.78 5.29
N TYR A 12 -21.12 18.07 5.22
CA TYR A 12 -20.11 19.14 5.32
C TYR A 12 -19.31 19.07 6.64
N ARG A 13 -19.88 18.54 7.73
CA ARG A 13 -19.17 18.40 9.01
C ARG A 13 -18.01 17.41 8.91
N VAL A 14 -18.19 16.31 8.17
CA VAL A 14 -17.10 15.35 7.90
C VAL A 14 -16.00 16.00 7.07
N LEU A 15 -16.38 16.76 6.04
CA LEU A 15 -15.42 17.49 5.20
C LEU A 15 -14.60 18.51 6.01
N VAL A 16 -15.24 19.26 6.92
CA VAL A 16 -14.54 20.19 7.82
C VAL A 16 -13.55 19.44 8.72
N GLY A 17 -13.97 18.33 9.32
CA GLY A 17 -13.08 17.51 10.16
C GLY A 17 -11.87 16.99 9.41
N LEU A 18 -12.07 16.44 8.20
CA LEU A 18 -10.98 15.99 7.33
C LEU A 18 -10.06 17.15 6.92
N GLY A 19 -10.62 18.31 6.57
CA GLY A 19 -9.86 19.51 6.24
C GLY A 19 -8.95 19.96 7.39
N LEU A 20 -9.47 19.96 8.63
CA LEU A 20 -8.68 20.28 9.81
C LEU A 20 -7.52 19.31 10.02
N VAL A 21 -7.75 18.00 9.88
CA VAL A 21 -6.68 16.99 9.99
C VAL A 21 -5.61 17.22 8.92
N VAL A 22 -6.01 17.43 7.65
CA VAL A 22 -5.07 17.68 6.55
C VAL A 22 -4.22 18.92 6.82
N THR A 23 -4.83 20.03 7.27
CA THR A 23 -4.07 21.24 7.61
C THR A 23 -3.10 21.01 8.77
N CYS A 24 -3.53 20.36 9.84
CA CYS A 24 -2.68 20.04 10.98
C CYS A 24 -1.45 19.21 10.57
N VAL A 25 -1.66 18.17 9.76
CA VAL A 25 -0.60 17.32 9.22
C VAL A 25 0.35 18.13 8.33
N TYR A 26 -0.19 18.99 7.47
CA TYR A 26 0.62 19.86 6.60
C TYR A 26 1.54 20.78 7.41
N TRP A 27 0.99 21.51 8.40
CA TRP A 27 1.76 22.41 9.26
C TRP A 27 2.83 21.65 10.04
N TRP A 28 2.46 20.51 10.62
CA TRP A 28 3.40 19.69 11.38
C TRP A 28 4.58 19.21 10.51
N PHE A 29 4.31 18.70 9.31
CA PHE A 29 5.38 18.29 8.41
C PHE A 29 6.24 19.48 7.97
N SER A 30 5.65 20.63 7.65
CA SER A 30 6.36 21.86 7.30
C SER A 30 7.34 22.30 8.41
N ASP A 31 6.92 22.21 9.67
CA ASP A 31 7.77 22.51 10.82
C ASP A 31 8.94 21.52 10.92
N ILE A 32 8.69 20.21 10.75
CA ILE A 32 9.76 19.20 10.70
C ILE A 32 10.76 19.49 9.56
N ILE A 33 10.27 19.90 8.38
CA ILE A 33 11.16 20.31 7.28
C ILE A 33 12.04 21.49 7.71
N SER A 34 11.42 22.48 8.35
CA SER A 34 12.09 23.72 8.73
C SER A 34 13.14 23.50 9.82
N GLU A 35 12.82 22.70 10.82
CA GLU A 35 13.75 22.31 11.89
C GLU A 35 14.94 21.50 11.36
N ALA A 36 14.68 20.59 10.40
CA ALA A 36 15.72 19.74 9.82
C ALA A 36 16.64 20.50 8.86
N THR A 37 16.07 21.31 7.97
CA THR A 37 16.78 21.90 6.83
C THR A 37 17.33 23.28 7.17
N PHE A 38 16.54 24.16 7.81
CA PHE A 38 16.92 25.55 8.05
C PHE A 38 17.53 25.80 9.43
N MET A 39 17.03 25.10 10.47
CA MET A 39 17.56 25.25 11.83
C MET A 39 18.67 24.25 12.19
N GLY A 40 18.85 23.19 11.40
CA GLY A 40 19.92 22.20 11.60
C GLY A 40 19.78 21.33 12.86
N LYS A 41 18.58 21.24 13.45
CA LYS A 41 18.33 20.54 14.73
C LYS A 41 18.44 19.00 14.65
N HIS A 42 18.44 18.45 13.44
CA HIS A 42 18.51 17.00 13.20
C HIS A 42 19.96 16.47 13.32
N THR A 43 20.48 16.45 14.56
CA THR A 43 21.77 15.82 14.89
C THR A 43 21.77 14.31 14.61
N ARG A 44 22.94 13.66 14.59
CA ARG A 44 23.03 12.20 14.35
C ARG A 44 22.20 11.38 15.33
N ARG A 45 22.14 11.79 16.61
CA ARG A 45 21.33 11.11 17.65
C ARG A 45 19.84 11.23 17.35
N VAL A 46 19.37 12.41 16.96
CA VAL A 46 17.98 12.66 16.55
C VAL A 46 17.63 11.84 15.31
N GLN A 47 18.47 11.89 14.27
CA GLN A 47 18.26 11.10 13.05
C GLN A 47 18.20 9.59 13.33
N ARG A 48 19.02 9.07 14.26
CA ARG A 48 18.94 7.67 14.69
C ARG A 48 17.59 7.36 15.35
N GLY A 49 17.13 8.24 16.24
CA GLY A 49 15.81 8.12 16.87
C GLY A 49 14.67 8.07 15.84
N ILE A 50 14.69 8.99 14.87
CA ILE A 50 13.68 9.04 13.79
C ILE A 50 13.74 7.75 12.95
N ARG A 51 14.93 7.21 12.63
CA ARG A 51 15.04 5.92 11.91
C ARG A 51 14.41 4.77 12.68
N ILE A 52 14.67 4.68 13.99
CA ILE A 52 14.08 3.64 14.82
C ILE A 52 12.56 3.79 14.86
N GLY A 53 12.06 5.02 15.05
CA GLY A 53 10.62 5.29 15.04
C GLY A 53 9.97 4.89 13.72
N PHE A 54 10.61 5.19 12.59
CA PHE A 54 10.10 4.82 11.27
C PHE A 54 10.12 3.30 11.03
N CYS A 55 11.16 2.59 11.49
CA CYS A 55 11.17 1.12 11.47
C CYS A 55 10.05 0.53 12.31
N MET A 56 9.81 1.05 13.52
CA MET A 56 8.70 0.61 14.37
C MET A 56 7.34 0.86 13.73
N PHE A 57 7.18 2.00 13.05
CA PHE A 57 5.99 2.30 12.25
C PHE A 57 5.77 1.28 11.13
N LEU A 58 6.80 0.93 10.35
CA LEU A 58 6.67 -0.10 9.31
C LEU A 58 6.33 -1.48 9.91
N ILE A 59 6.86 -1.82 11.08
CA ILE A 59 6.53 -3.06 11.79
C ILE A 59 5.06 -3.06 12.21
N SER A 60 4.54 -1.94 12.75
CA SER A 60 3.12 -1.86 13.11
C SER A 60 2.21 -2.00 11.90
N GLU A 61 2.54 -1.37 10.76
CA GLU A 61 1.77 -1.54 9.52
C GLU A 61 1.84 -2.98 9.00
N THR A 62 3.00 -3.64 9.11
CA THR A 62 3.12 -5.06 8.74
C THR A 62 2.20 -5.94 9.59
N MET A 63 2.13 -5.71 10.91
CA MET A 63 1.22 -6.44 11.79
C MET A 63 -0.24 -6.12 11.48
N PHE A 64 -0.53 -4.89 11.08
CA PHE A 64 -1.88 -4.49 10.66
C PHE A 64 -2.32 -5.29 9.42
N PHE A 65 -1.51 -5.34 8.35
CA PHE A 65 -1.79 -6.21 7.19
C PHE A 65 -1.86 -7.69 7.57
N ALA A 66 -1.00 -8.17 8.46
CA ALA A 66 -1.00 -9.55 8.91
C ALA A 66 -2.36 -9.97 9.51
N SER A 67 -3.07 -9.07 10.19
CA SER A 67 -4.40 -9.35 10.73
C SER A 67 -5.46 -9.61 9.64
N PHE A 68 -5.41 -8.88 8.52
CA PHE A 68 -6.31 -9.09 7.39
C PHE A 68 -5.95 -10.36 6.61
N PHE A 69 -4.65 -10.63 6.42
CA PHE A 69 -4.22 -11.90 5.84
C PHE A 69 -4.63 -13.07 6.73
N TRP A 70 -4.55 -12.94 8.05
CA TRP A 70 -5.04 -13.96 8.98
C TRP A 70 -6.53 -14.23 8.78
N ALA A 71 -7.37 -13.17 8.69
CA ALA A 71 -8.80 -13.32 8.43
C ALA A 71 -9.08 -14.04 7.10
N PHE A 72 -8.31 -13.71 6.05
CA PHE A 72 -8.38 -14.39 4.76
C PHE A 72 -7.99 -15.87 4.88
N PHE A 73 -6.82 -16.19 5.46
CA PHE A 73 -6.35 -17.57 5.59
C PHE A 73 -7.28 -18.42 6.46
N HIS A 74 -7.78 -17.87 7.56
CA HIS A 74 -8.74 -18.55 8.43
C HIS A 74 -10.00 -18.96 7.65
N SER A 75 -10.51 -18.07 6.80
CA SER A 75 -11.71 -18.30 6.00
C SER A 75 -11.46 -19.22 4.80
N ALA A 76 -10.28 -19.12 4.19
CA ALA A 76 -9.91 -19.87 3.00
C ALA A 76 -9.49 -21.32 3.29
N LEU A 77 -8.75 -21.56 4.37
CA LEU A 77 -8.22 -22.88 4.72
C LEU A 77 -9.27 -23.79 5.36
N ALA A 78 -10.29 -23.23 6.01
CA ALA A 78 -11.38 -23.98 6.61
C ALA A 78 -12.73 -23.32 6.29
N PRO A 79 -13.23 -23.43 5.05
CA PRO A 79 -14.47 -22.76 4.64
C PRO A 79 -15.65 -23.31 5.43
N GLY A 80 -16.43 -22.42 6.05
CA GLY A 80 -17.60 -22.80 6.84
C GLY A 80 -18.71 -23.43 6.00
N VAL A 81 -19.65 -24.11 6.65
CA VAL A 81 -20.83 -24.73 6.01
C VAL A 81 -21.61 -23.74 5.14
N ALA A 82 -21.71 -22.48 5.57
CA ALA A 82 -22.39 -21.41 4.83
C ALA A 82 -21.73 -21.07 3.48
N LEU A 83 -20.44 -21.42 3.30
CA LEU A 83 -19.70 -21.25 2.05
C LEU A 83 -19.75 -22.52 1.17
N GLY A 84 -20.44 -23.59 1.64
CA GLY A 84 -20.51 -24.87 0.94
C GLY A 84 -19.24 -25.73 1.06
N PHE A 85 -18.33 -25.42 1.99
CA PHE A 85 -17.00 -26.05 2.10
C PHE A 85 -16.05 -25.81 0.92
N PHE A 86 -16.34 -24.82 0.06
CA PHE A 86 -15.48 -24.45 -1.06
C PHE A 86 -14.92 -23.03 -0.89
N TRP A 87 -13.72 -22.82 -1.44
CA TRP A 87 -13.08 -21.51 -1.51
C TRP A 87 -12.45 -21.27 -2.88
N PRO A 88 -12.59 -20.07 -3.46
CA PRO A 88 -13.55 -19.02 -3.09
C PRO A 88 -15.00 -19.41 -3.43
N GLN A 89 -16.00 -18.66 -2.95
CA GLN A 89 -17.39 -18.87 -3.41
C GLN A 89 -17.45 -18.64 -4.93
N GLU A 90 -17.81 -19.69 -5.69
CA GLU A 90 -17.52 -19.85 -7.12
C GLU A 90 -18.05 -18.77 -8.09
N VAL A 91 -18.81 -17.78 -7.64
CA VAL A 91 -19.58 -16.98 -8.59
C VAL A 91 -18.76 -15.84 -9.22
N TYR A 92 -17.82 -15.20 -8.51
CA TYR A 92 -17.06 -14.06 -9.08
C TYR A 92 -15.66 -13.83 -8.45
N THR A 93 -14.60 -14.49 -8.95
CA THR A 93 -13.21 -14.07 -8.68
C THR A 93 -12.72 -13.11 -9.76
N MET A 94 -11.79 -12.21 -9.38
CA MET A 94 -11.08 -11.41 -10.37
C MET A 94 -9.97 -12.25 -11.00
N PRO A 95 -9.89 -12.39 -12.35
CA PRO A 95 -8.85 -13.18 -12.98
C PRO A 95 -7.46 -12.60 -12.68
N CYS A 96 -6.55 -13.45 -12.21
CA CYS A 96 -5.18 -13.02 -11.87
C CYS A 96 -4.38 -12.56 -13.10
N TRP A 97 -4.70 -13.14 -14.26
CA TRP A 97 -4.13 -12.78 -15.56
C TRP A 97 -4.91 -11.60 -16.15
N GLY A 98 -4.25 -10.46 -16.34
CA GLY A 98 -4.89 -9.24 -16.84
C GLY A 98 -4.50 -8.02 -16.00
N LEU A 99 -5.49 -7.30 -15.47
CA LEU A 99 -5.28 -6.08 -14.69
C LEU A 99 -4.41 -6.30 -13.43
N PRO A 100 -4.59 -7.36 -12.62
CA PRO A 100 -3.74 -7.58 -11.45
C PRO A 100 -2.27 -7.80 -11.82
N LEU A 101 -2.02 -8.58 -12.88
CA LEU A 101 -0.66 -8.81 -13.38
C LEU A 101 -0.04 -7.52 -13.93
N LEU A 102 -0.80 -6.70 -14.66
CA LEU A 102 -0.36 -5.39 -15.11
C LEU A 102 0.04 -4.53 -13.91
N ASN A 103 -0.78 -4.47 -12.86
CA ASN A 103 -0.49 -3.75 -11.63
C ASN A 103 0.77 -4.25 -10.93
N THR A 104 0.98 -5.57 -10.85
CA THR A 104 2.22 -6.15 -10.35
C THR A 104 3.43 -5.72 -11.17
N SER A 105 3.33 -5.72 -12.51
CA SER A 105 4.41 -5.27 -13.38
C SER A 105 4.74 -3.78 -13.20
N LEU A 106 3.71 -2.93 -13.01
CA LEU A 106 3.88 -1.49 -12.79
C LEU A 106 4.63 -1.20 -11.49
N LEU A 107 4.23 -1.82 -10.37
CA LEU A 107 4.90 -1.63 -9.09
C LEU A 107 6.32 -2.20 -9.10
N LEU A 108 6.52 -3.44 -9.56
CA LEU A 108 7.86 -4.04 -9.59
C LEU A 108 8.83 -3.26 -10.50
N SER A 109 8.32 -2.63 -11.57
CA SER A 109 9.14 -1.76 -12.44
C SER A 109 9.67 -0.52 -11.73
N THR A 110 9.10 -0.13 -10.58
CA THR A 110 9.53 1.04 -9.82
C THR A 110 10.75 0.78 -8.92
N VAL A 111 11.09 -0.49 -8.64
CA VAL A 111 12.17 -0.88 -7.72
C VAL A 111 13.52 -0.31 -8.16
N PHE A 112 13.88 -0.49 -9.43
CA PHE A 112 15.14 0.00 -9.97
C PHE A 112 15.21 1.54 -10.00
N PRO A 113 14.23 2.27 -10.57
CA PRO A 113 14.18 3.73 -10.52
C PRO A 113 14.25 4.30 -9.09
N CYS A 114 13.58 3.70 -8.10
CA CYS A 114 13.67 4.09 -6.69
C CYS A 114 15.11 4.04 -6.17
N ASN A 115 15.78 2.90 -6.37
CA ASN A 115 17.17 2.73 -5.91
C ASN A 115 18.13 3.65 -6.67
N MET A 116 17.89 3.88 -7.97
CA MET A 116 18.67 4.81 -8.78
C MET A 116 18.50 6.26 -8.30
N ALA A 117 17.30 6.67 -7.89
CA ALA A 117 17.08 8.00 -7.31
C ALA A 117 17.92 8.23 -6.05
N GLN A 118 17.95 7.24 -5.14
CA GLN A 118 18.73 7.35 -3.92
C GLN A 118 20.23 7.39 -4.20
N ALA A 119 20.72 6.56 -5.11
CA ALA A 119 22.12 6.56 -5.53
C ALA A 119 22.51 7.91 -6.18
N ALA A 120 21.65 8.45 -7.04
CA ALA A 120 21.85 9.72 -7.71
C ALA A 120 21.97 10.90 -6.73
N ILE A 121 21.12 10.98 -5.69
CA ILE A 121 21.25 12.01 -4.65
C ILE A 121 22.56 11.88 -3.87
N LYS A 122 23.02 10.65 -3.59
CA LYS A 122 24.32 10.43 -2.94
C LYS A 122 25.48 10.87 -3.82
N ALA A 123 25.37 10.65 -5.13
CA ALA A 123 26.35 11.06 -6.14
C ALA A 123 26.29 12.56 -6.50
N GLY A 124 25.27 13.30 -6.05
CA GLY A 124 25.07 14.71 -6.41
C GLY A 124 24.37 14.92 -7.75
N GLU A 125 23.89 13.86 -8.40
CA GLU A 125 23.27 13.85 -9.72
C GLU A 125 21.76 14.18 -9.63
N LEU A 126 21.44 15.44 -9.34
CA LEU A 126 20.05 15.87 -9.07
C LEU A 126 19.10 15.59 -10.25
N LYS A 127 19.56 15.77 -11.50
CA LYS A 127 18.72 15.55 -12.69
C LYS A 127 18.27 14.10 -12.81
N ILE A 128 19.18 13.16 -12.57
CA ILE A 128 18.88 11.72 -12.59
C ILE A 128 17.89 11.39 -11.46
N ALA A 129 18.11 11.93 -10.26
CA ALA A 129 17.22 11.73 -9.13
C ALA A 129 15.79 12.23 -9.38
N LEU A 130 15.63 13.43 -9.95
CA LEU A 130 14.31 14.00 -10.24
C LEU A 130 13.57 13.23 -11.33
N ASN A 131 14.27 12.81 -12.39
CA ASN A 131 13.67 12.06 -13.49
C ASN A 131 13.22 10.66 -13.04
N THR A 132 14.04 9.98 -12.25
CA THR A 132 13.72 8.64 -11.73
C THR A 132 12.58 8.67 -10.72
N LEU A 133 12.59 9.61 -9.77
CA LEU A 133 11.45 9.79 -8.87
C LEU A 133 10.17 10.17 -9.62
N GLY A 134 10.27 11.00 -10.66
CA GLY A 134 9.14 11.31 -11.54
C GLY A 134 8.58 10.06 -12.23
N LEU A 135 9.44 9.17 -12.73
CA LEU A 135 9.02 7.90 -13.31
C LEU A 135 8.34 6.98 -12.30
N VAL A 136 8.88 6.86 -11.08
CA VAL A 136 8.26 6.08 -9.99
C VAL A 136 6.86 6.59 -9.70
N MET A 137 6.69 7.91 -9.52
CA MET A 137 5.39 8.50 -9.24
C MET A 137 4.40 8.31 -10.40
N PHE A 138 4.87 8.38 -11.64
CA PHE A 138 4.04 8.11 -12.81
C PHE A 138 3.54 6.67 -12.83
N LEU A 139 4.44 5.69 -12.66
CA LEU A 139 4.08 4.27 -12.63
C LEU A 139 3.15 3.93 -11.47
N GLY A 140 3.40 4.47 -10.27
CA GLY A 140 2.52 4.31 -9.12
C GLY A 140 1.16 4.99 -9.33
N GLY A 141 1.11 6.13 -10.02
CA GLY A 141 -0.15 6.77 -10.43
C GLY A 141 -0.95 5.89 -11.40
N CYS A 142 -0.28 5.28 -12.39
CA CYS A 142 -0.90 4.32 -13.29
C CYS A 142 -1.47 3.11 -12.53
N PHE A 143 -0.73 2.58 -11.54
CA PHE A 143 -1.23 1.50 -10.68
C PHE A 143 -2.54 1.89 -9.99
N VAL A 144 -2.61 3.09 -9.37
CA VAL A 144 -3.82 3.54 -8.67
C VAL A 144 -5.01 3.65 -9.63
N LEU A 145 -4.80 4.16 -10.84
CA LEU A 145 -5.87 4.27 -11.85
C LEU A 145 -6.37 2.90 -12.30
N VAL A 146 -5.46 1.97 -12.59
CA VAL A 146 -5.81 0.60 -12.99
C VAL A 146 -6.50 -0.14 -11.85
N GLN A 147 -6.05 0.03 -10.60
CA GLN A 147 -6.71 -0.54 -9.42
C GLN A 147 -8.12 0.04 -9.21
N GLY A 148 -8.30 1.34 -9.43
CA GLY A 148 -9.62 1.97 -9.39
C GLY A 148 -10.57 1.41 -10.45
N TYR A 149 -10.07 1.19 -11.67
CA TYR A 149 -10.83 0.56 -12.74
C TYR A 149 -11.19 -0.90 -12.45
N GLU A 150 -10.26 -1.66 -11.86
CA GLU A 150 -10.52 -3.03 -11.41
C GLU A 150 -11.67 -3.08 -10.39
N ILE A 151 -11.60 -2.25 -9.35
CA ILE A 151 -12.64 -2.19 -8.30
C ILE A 151 -13.99 -1.79 -8.90
N PHE A 152 -14.01 -0.85 -9.84
CA PHE A 152 -15.24 -0.40 -10.49
C PHE A 152 -15.88 -1.45 -11.40
N THR A 153 -15.08 -2.33 -12.01
CA THR A 153 -15.55 -3.39 -12.92
C THR A 153 -15.76 -4.75 -12.24
N ALA A 154 -15.45 -4.84 -10.94
CA ALA A 154 -15.64 -6.05 -10.16
C ALA A 154 -17.12 -6.47 -10.13
N LYS A 155 -17.36 -7.77 -10.30
CA LYS A 155 -18.72 -8.37 -10.30
C LYS A 155 -19.25 -8.70 -8.90
N PHE A 156 -18.46 -8.40 -7.87
CA PHE A 156 -18.78 -8.60 -6.46
C PHE A 156 -18.39 -7.34 -5.70
N THR A 157 -18.93 -7.20 -4.50
CA THR A 157 -18.84 -6.03 -3.64
C THR A 157 -18.28 -6.41 -2.27
N LEU A 158 -17.98 -5.41 -1.44
CA LEU A 158 -17.56 -5.61 -0.05
C LEU A 158 -18.58 -6.43 0.78
N ALA A 159 -19.87 -6.35 0.42
CA ALA A 159 -20.95 -7.02 1.13
C ALA A 159 -21.16 -8.49 0.70
N ASP A 160 -20.50 -8.94 -0.38
CA ASP A 160 -20.66 -10.29 -0.94
C ASP A 160 -19.80 -11.31 -0.19
N GLY A 161 -20.17 -11.53 1.07
CA GLY A 161 -19.58 -12.54 1.94
C GLY A 161 -18.15 -12.24 2.39
N VAL A 162 -17.54 -13.25 3.00
CA VAL A 162 -16.21 -13.10 3.60
C VAL A 162 -15.10 -12.93 2.56
N TYR A 163 -15.27 -13.50 1.35
CA TYR A 163 -14.32 -13.31 0.25
C TYR A 163 -14.29 -11.85 -0.20
N GLY A 164 -15.46 -11.27 -0.53
CA GLY A 164 -15.57 -9.86 -0.90
C GLY A 164 -15.02 -8.94 0.18
N CYS A 165 -15.39 -9.18 1.44
CA CYS A 165 -14.88 -8.43 2.59
C CYS A 165 -13.34 -8.47 2.68
N CYS A 166 -12.72 -9.65 2.62
CA CYS A 166 -11.27 -9.80 2.68
C CYS A 166 -10.58 -9.17 1.47
N PHE A 167 -11.11 -9.40 0.26
CA PHE A 167 -10.58 -8.87 -1.00
C PHE A 167 -10.51 -7.34 -0.97
N PHE A 168 -11.64 -6.66 -0.74
CA PHE A 168 -11.70 -5.20 -0.78
C PHE A 168 -11.00 -4.56 0.41
N SER A 169 -10.98 -5.22 1.58
CA SER A 169 -10.22 -4.72 2.73
C SER A 169 -8.71 -4.75 2.48
N LEU A 170 -8.17 -5.88 1.98
CA LEU A 170 -6.73 -6.00 1.70
C LEU A 170 -6.29 -5.12 0.53
N THR A 171 -7.00 -5.18 -0.60
CA THR A 171 -6.65 -4.40 -1.81
C THR A 171 -6.90 -2.91 -1.60
N GLY A 172 -7.99 -2.53 -0.93
CA GLY A 172 -8.32 -1.14 -0.61
C GLY A 172 -7.36 -0.53 0.39
N LEU A 173 -7.01 -1.26 1.47
CA LEU A 173 -6.02 -0.79 2.43
C LEU A 173 -4.64 -0.62 1.79
N HIS A 174 -4.23 -1.59 0.97
CA HIS A 174 -3.00 -1.47 0.20
C HIS A 174 -3.03 -0.28 -0.76
N GLY A 175 -4.13 -0.07 -1.49
CA GLY A 175 -4.32 1.09 -2.37
C GLY A 175 -4.18 2.42 -1.63
N LEU A 176 -4.73 2.53 -0.42
CA LEU A 176 -4.55 3.71 0.43
C LEU A 176 -3.07 3.91 0.80
N HIS A 177 -2.34 2.83 1.10
CA HIS A 177 -0.91 2.89 1.36
C HIS A 177 -0.10 3.32 0.14
N VAL A 178 -0.46 2.86 -1.07
CA VAL A 178 0.18 3.31 -2.33
C VAL A 178 -0.01 4.83 -2.50
N VAL A 179 -1.21 5.34 -2.28
CA VAL A 179 -1.48 6.80 -2.35
C VAL A 179 -0.67 7.57 -1.31
N GLY A 180 -0.57 7.06 -0.07
CA GLY A 180 0.30 7.64 0.96
C GLY A 180 1.79 7.62 0.57
N GLY A 181 2.24 6.54 -0.06
CA GLY A 181 3.60 6.41 -0.60
C GLY A 181 3.88 7.41 -1.71
N LEU A 182 2.92 7.63 -2.62
CA LEU A 182 3.01 8.62 -3.68
C LEU A 182 3.12 10.03 -3.09
N PHE A 183 2.39 10.32 -2.01
CA PHE A 183 2.51 11.59 -1.30
C PHE A 183 3.90 11.78 -0.66
N PHE A 184 4.46 10.75 -0.02
CA PHE A 184 5.83 10.81 0.51
C PHE A 184 6.87 11.03 -0.59
N LEU A 185 6.76 10.31 -1.70
CA LEU A 185 7.63 10.51 -2.87
C LEU A 185 7.47 11.89 -3.48
N PHE A 186 6.25 12.44 -3.56
CA PHE A 186 6.00 13.78 -4.06
C PHE A 186 6.64 14.85 -3.18
N ILE A 187 6.56 14.72 -1.85
CA ILE A 187 7.28 15.61 -0.92
C ILE A 187 8.79 15.47 -1.12
N ALA A 188 9.32 14.25 -1.21
CA ALA A 188 10.75 14.03 -1.42
C ALA A 188 11.23 14.64 -2.76
N TRP A 189 10.46 14.45 -3.84
CA TRP A 189 10.73 15.04 -5.15
C TRP A 189 10.71 16.58 -5.10
N SER A 190 9.71 17.17 -4.46
CA SER A 190 9.58 18.62 -4.31
C SER A 190 10.76 19.19 -3.51
N ARG A 191 11.15 18.53 -2.41
CA ARG A 191 12.31 18.91 -1.60
C ARG A 191 13.63 18.76 -2.35
N ALA A 192 13.78 17.72 -3.16
CA ALA A 192 14.95 17.53 -4.01
C ALA A 192 15.08 18.67 -5.03
N ARG A 193 13.97 19.05 -5.67
CA ARG A 193 13.91 20.17 -6.63
C ARG A 193 14.27 21.51 -6.00
N LEU A 194 13.90 21.72 -4.73
CA LEU A 194 14.27 22.91 -3.94
C LEU A 194 15.70 22.86 -3.37
N GLY A 195 16.48 21.79 -3.63
CA GLY A 195 17.86 21.68 -3.16
C GLY A 195 17.99 21.40 -1.66
N HIS A 196 16.96 20.87 -0.99
CA HIS A 196 16.99 20.62 0.46
C HIS A 196 17.86 19.42 0.87
N PHE A 197 18.31 18.60 -0.09
CA PHE A 197 19.07 17.39 0.15
C PHE A 197 20.56 17.56 -0.14
N SER A 198 21.38 16.81 0.60
CA SER A 198 22.81 16.65 0.31
C SER A 198 23.18 15.17 0.28
N SER A 199 24.39 14.86 -0.21
CA SER A 199 24.92 13.48 -0.25
C SER A 199 24.94 12.78 1.11
N SER A 200 24.90 13.53 2.22
CA SER A 200 24.85 12.98 3.58
C SER A 200 23.50 13.20 4.28
N ARG A 201 22.70 14.18 3.85
CA ARG A 201 21.42 14.56 4.48
C ARG A 201 20.27 14.44 3.49
N HIS A 202 19.67 13.25 3.44
CA HIS A 202 18.54 12.90 2.57
C HIS A 202 17.60 11.88 3.24
N LEU A 203 17.39 12.05 4.56
CA LEU A 203 16.65 11.09 5.37
C LEU A 203 15.19 10.91 4.93
N ASN A 204 14.51 12.02 4.58
CA ASN A 204 13.14 11.98 4.07
C ASN A 204 13.01 11.15 2.77
N LEU A 205 13.95 11.28 1.83
CA LEU A 205 13.99 10.45 0.63
C LEU A 205 14.18 8.97 0.99
N THR A 206 15.07 8.68 1.94
CA THR A 206 15.33 7.29 2.37
C THR A 206 14.07 6.66 2.95
N PHE A 207 13.32 7.35 3.81
CA PHE A 207 12.07 6.84 4.36
C PHE A 207 10.97 6.69 3.31
N SER A 208 10.88 7.63 2.36
CA SER A 208 9.91 7.54 1.26
C SER A 208 10.16 6.28 0.42
N ILE A 209 11.43 5.96 0.13
CA ILE A 209 11.82 4.76 -0.61
C ILE A 209 11.61 3.49 0.23
N TRP A 210 11.94 3.50 1.53
CA TRP A 210 11.66 2.36 2.41
C TRP A 210 10.17 2.05 2.49
N TYR A 211 9.33 3.09 2.59
CA TYR A 211 7.89 2.93 2.57
C TYR A 211 7.37 2.42 1.22
N TRP A 212 7.94 2.92 0.11
CA TRP A 212 7.57 2.45 -1.23
C TRP A 212 7.89 0.95 -1.41
N HIS A 213 9.08 0.51 -1.02
CA HIS A 213 9.44 -0.92 -1.03
C HIS A 213 8.58 -1.76 -0.09
N PHE A 214 8.18 -1.21 1.07
CA PHE A 214 7.22 -1.87 1.96
C PHE A 214 5.88 -2.12 1.26
N VAL A 215 5.36 -1.11 0.57
CA VAL A 215 4.12 -1.21 -0.21
C VAL A 215 4.28 -2.26 -1.32
N ASP A 216 5.39 -2.25 -2.07
CA ASP A 216 5.68 -3.27 -3.10
C ASP A 216 5.65 -4.69 -2.53
N ILE A 217 6.28 -4.92 -1.37
CA ILE A 217 6.30 -6.23 -0.72
C ILE A 217 4.88 -6.67 -0.36
N ILE A 218 4.08 -5.80 0.26
CA ILE A 218 2.69 -6.13 0.60
C ILE A 218 1.88 -6.46 -0.65
N TRP A 219 2.08 -5.75 -1.77
CA TRP A 219 1.42 -6.07 -3.03
C TRP A 219 1.74 -7.48 -3.53
N ILE A 220 3.00 -7.92 -3.43
CA ILE A 220 3.39 -9.28 -3.82
C ILE A 220 2.60 -10.31 -3.01
N PHE A 221 2.41 -10.09 -1.71
CA PHE A 221 1.59 -10.96 -0.86
C PHE A 221 0.12 -10.92 -1.28
N VAL A 222 -0.44 -9.74 -1.53
CA VAL A 222 -1.83 -9.58 -2.01
C VAL A 222 -2.01 -10.30 -3.35
N PHE A 223 -1.16 -10.05 -4.34
CA PHE A 223 -1.20 -10.70 -5.65
C PHE A 223 -1.09 -12.22 -5.53
N SER A 224 -0.16 -12.73 -4.72
CA SER A 224 0.06 -14.18 -4.58
C SER A 224 -1.13 -14.90 -3.93
N PHE A 225 -1.70 -14.36 -2.85
CA PHE A 225 -2.73 -15.07 -2.10
C PHE A 225 -4.15 -14.72 -2.54
N ILE A 226 -4.44 -13.44 -2.78
CA ILE A 226 -5.80 -13.00 -3.14
C ILE A 226 -6.08 -13.28 -4.61
N TYR A 227 -5.13 -13.05 -5.51
CA TYR A 227 -5.34 -13.24 -6.94
C TYR A 227 -4.88 -14.63 -7.39
N VAL A 228 -3.62 -15.00 -7.20
CA VAL A 228 -3.09 -16.25 -7.75
C VAL A 228 -3.69 -17.47 -7.03
N TRP A 229 -3.57 -17.57 -5.71
CA TRP A 229 -4.05 -18.75 -4.97
C TRP A 229 -5.58 -18.89 -5.05
N SER A 230 -6.34 -17.80 -4.96
CA SER A 230 -7.81 -17.88 -5.07
C SER A 230 -8.30 -18.25 -6.48
N ASN A 231 -7.55 -17.95 -7.54
CA ASN A 231 -7.94 -18.36 -8.91
C ASN A 231 -7.41 -19.73 -9.32
N LEU A 232 -6.19 -20.08 -8.93
CA LEU A 232 -5.57 -21.36 -9.29
C LEU A 232 -5.97 -22.50 -8.35
N GLY A 233 -6.48 -22.16 -7.16
CA GLY A 233 -7.14 -23.06 -6.22
C GLY A 233 -6.50 -24.44 -6.08
N TRP A 234 -5.57 -24.61 -5.13
CA TRP A 234 -5.28 -25.94 -4.61
C TRP A 234 -6.40 -26.30 -3.63
N GLN A 235 -7.49 -26.86 -4.17
CA GLN A 235 -8.63 -27.30 -3.39
C GLN A 235 -8.37 -28.75 -2.97
N TRP A 236 -8.25 -29.02 -1.67
CA TRP A 236 -8.51 -30.37 -1.16
C TRP A 236 -10.02 -30.56 -1.25
N THR A 237 -10.54 -30.96 -2.42
CA THR A 237 -11.91 -31.40 -2.42
C THR A 237 -11.95 -32.72 -1.66
N PHE A 238 -12.92 -32.90 -0.76
CA PHE A 238 -13.12 -34.20 -0.14
C PHE A 238 -13.37 -35.28 -1.21
N SER A 239 -13.87 -34.91 -2.41
CA SER A 239 -13.91 -35.79 -3.56
C SER A 239 -12.53 -36.31 -4.00
N ASP A 240 -11.46 -35.52 -3.93
CA ASP A 240 -10.09 -36.00 -4.23
C ASP A 240 -9.58 -36.98 -3.16
N VAL A 241 -9.95 -36.74 -1.89
CA VAL A 241 -9.63 -37.65 -0.78
C VAL A 241 -10.43 -38.96 -0.88
N PHE A 242 -11.72 -38.89 -1.24
CA PHE A 242 -12.58 -40.07 -1.35
C PHE A 242 -12.39 -40.84 -2.66
N SER A 243 -11.95 -40.19 -3.75
CA SER A 243 -11.61 -40.84 -5.02
C SER A 243 -10.23 -41.52 -5.03
N SER A 244 -9.36 -41.15 -4.09
CA SER A 244 -8.05 -41.79 -3.88
C SER A 244 -8.08 -42.95 -2.86
N LEU A 245 -9.22 -43.15 -2.18
CA LEU A 245 -9.43 -44.31 -1.32
C LEU A 245 -9.87 -45.51 -2.18
N PRO A 246 -9.22 -46.68 -2.03
CA PRO A 246 -9.60 -47.89 -2.74
C PRO A 246 -10.86 -48.49 -2.11
N PHE A 247 -12.02 -47.94 -2.44
CA PHE A 247 -13.33 -48.55 -2.18
C PHE A 247 -14.20 -48.50 -3.44
#